data_AF-A0A521HQK4-F1
#
_entry.id   AF-A0A521HQK4-F1
#
_cell.length_a   1.000
_cell.length_b   1.000
_cell.length_c   1.000
_cell.angle_alpha   90.00
_cell.angle_beta   90.00
_cell.angle_gamma   90.00
#
_symmetry.space_group_name_H-M   'P 1'
#
loop_
_entity.id
_entity.type
_entity.pdbx_description
1 polymer ?
#
loop_
_entity_poly.entity_id
_entity_poly.type
_entity_poly.pdbx_seq_one_letter_code
_entity_poly.pdbx_strand_id
1 'polypeptide(L)'
;MNDSASAELESGGAEALPTLDAIQARILGCLLEKQATTPDAYPLTLNSVVTACNQKSNREPITHFEPGQVGHALRQMEGKGLVRGSLAARASRYAHCADTFYNVTSRQRAVLCLLLLRGPQTLGELLTRSERLADLASLDDVRGVVDRLCTREPALVVRVGRMPGQREDRFMHLLCGPIEASQLADVEQYSAEAGIDLVERVAELERLVAQLQNAVTALQAASPDGAEPDASS
;
A
#
# COMPACT_ATOMS: atom_id res chain seq x y z
N MET A 1 19.96 -33.10 -49.17
CA MET A 1 18.86 -32.14 -49.36
C MET A 1 17.80 -32.51 -48.36
N ASN A 2 17.59 -31.60 -47.40
CA ASN A 2 16.64 -31.56 -46.28
C ASN A 2 15.58 -32.66 -46.20
N ASP A 3 15.57 -33.38 -45.08
CA ASP A 3 14.39 -33.37 -44.22
C ASP A 3 14.78 -33.78 -42.79
N SER A 4 15.24 -32.81 -42.00
CA SER A 4 15.31 -32.94 -40.55
C SER A 4 14.10 -32.21 -40.00
N ALA A 5 13.02 -32.97 -39.81
CA ALA A 5 11.89 -32.58 -38.99
C ALA A 5 12.38 -32.43 -37.54
N SER A 6 12.99 -31.28 -37.26
CA SER A 6 13.19 -30.78 -35.91
C SER A 6 11.81 -30.41 -35.39
N ALA A 7 11.30 -31.26 -34.49
CA ALA A 7 10.16 -30.95 -33.67
C ALA A 7 10.41 -29.61 -32.97
N GLU A 8 9.69 -28.58 -33.42
CA GLU A 8 9.42 -27.36 -32.66
C GLU A 8 8.65 -27.77 -31.42
N LEU A 9 9.40 -28.11 -30.36
CA LEU A 9 8.87 -28.17 -29.01
C LEU A 9 8.55 -26.74 -28.62
N GLU A 10 7.31 -26.33 -28.89
CA GLU A 10 6.71 -25.16 -28.27
C GLU A 10 6.88 -25.30 -26.75
N SER A 11 7.79 -24.49 -26.19
CA SER A 11 7.82 -24.26 -24.76
C SER A 11 6.50 -23.55 -24.43
N GLY A 12 5.53 -24.31 -23.93
CA GLY A 12 4.33 -23.77 -23.31
C GLY A 12 4.75 -22.84 -22.18
N GLY A 13 4.87 -21.55 -22.48
CA GLY A 13 5.18 -20.53 -21.51
C GLY A 13 4.06 -20.50 -20.50
N ALA A 14 4.37 -20.79 -19.24
CA ALA A 14 3.47 -20.51 -18.14
C ALA A 14 3.03 -19.04 -18.29
N GLU A 15 1.76 -18.81 -18.58
CA GLU A 15 1.23 -17.46 -18.82
C GLU A 15 1.47 -16.62 -17.57
N ALA A 16 2.52 -15.79 -17.60
CA ALA A 16 2.97 -15.06 -16.45
C ALA A 16 1.88 -14.06 -16.04
N LEU A 17 1.50 -14.06 -14.76
CA LEU A 17 0.53 -13.10 -14.24
C LEU A 17 1.01 -11.67 -14.55
N PRO A 18 0.10 -10.77 -14.96
CA PRO A 18 0.49 -9.42 -15.31
C PRO A 18 1.01 -8.69 -14.08
N THR A 19 2.22 -8.15 -14.21
CA THR A 19 2.84 -7.32 -13.18
C THR A 19 2.07 -6.02 -12.96
N LEU A 20 1.93 -5.63 -11.70
CA LEU A 20 1.33 -4.37 -11.28
C LEU A 20 2.41 -3.33 -10.99
N ASP A 21 2.12 -2.08 -11.35
CA ASP A 21 2.87 -0.95 -10.79
C ASP A 21 2.38 -0.60 -9.37
N ALA A 22 3.07 0.33 -8.70
CA ALA A 22 2.75 0.72 -7.33
C ALA A 22 1.34 1.34 -7.17
N ILE A 23 0.85 2.07 -8.17
CA ILE A 23 -0.49 2.69 -8.14
C ILE A 23 -1.54 1.60 -8.31
N GLN A 24 -1.35 0.69 -9.25
CA GLN A 24 -2.23 -0.45 -9.50
C GLN A 24 -2.32 -1.37 -8.28
N ALA A 25 -1.19 -1.68 -7.65
CA ALA A 25 -1.14 -2.45 -6.41
C ALA A 25 -1.89 -1.75 -5.26
N ARG A 26 -1.69 -0.43 -5.09
CA ARG A 26 -2.43 0.35 -4.10
C ARG A 26 -3.94 0.31 -4.36
N ILE A 27 -4.37 0.55 -5.60
CA ILE A 27 -5.77 0.52 -5.99
C ILE A 27 -6.38 -0.85 -5.72
N LEU A 28 -5.69 -1.92 -6.12
CA LEU A 28 -6.13 -3.29 -5.87
C LEU A 28 -6.33 -3.52 -4.36
N GLY A 29 -5.30 -3.24 -3.56
CA GLY A 29 -5.37 -3.35 -2.09
C GLY A 29 -6.56 -2.58 -1.49
N CYS A 30 -6.80 -1.35 -1.95
CA CYS A 30 -7.94 -0.55 -1.49
C CYS A 30 -9.30 -1.15 -1.88
N LEU A 31 -9.45 -1.68 -3.09
CA LEU A 31 -10.68 -2.35 -3.51
C LEU A 31 -10.95 -3.61 -2.68
N LEU A 32 -9.91 -4.42 -2.42
CA LEU A 32 -10.02 -5.62 -1.56
C LEU A 32 -10.41 -5.25 -0.13
N GLU A 33 -9.77 -4.22 0.45
CA GLU A 33 -10.06 -3.73 1.80
C GLU A 33 -11.50 -3.24 1.91
N LYS A 34 -11.95 -2.41 0.97
CA LYS A 34 -13.28 -1.78 1.03
C LYS A 34 -14.41 -2.74 0.71
N GLN A 35 -14.18 -3.78 -0.11
CA GLN A 35 -15.17 -4.84 -0.28
C GLN A 35 -15.44 -5.54 1.06
N ALA A 36 -14.39 -5.85 1.84
CA ALA A 36 -14.53 -6.58 3.09
C ALA A 36 -15.03 -5.69 4.25
N THR A 37 -14.51 -4.47 4.36
CA THR A 37 -14.75 -3.60 5.53
C THR A 37 -15.91 -2.63 5.38
N THR A 38 -16.31 -2.32 4.14
CA THR A 38 -17.37 -1.34 3.84
C THR A 38 -18.23 -1.81 2.66
N PRO A 39 -18.92 -2.95 2.78
CA PRO A 39 -19.69 -3.54 1.67
C PRO A 39 -20.77 -2.60 1.12
N ASP A 40 -21.40 -1.79 1.97
CA ASP A 40 -22.45 -0.84 1.56
C ASP A 40 -21.94 0.26 0.62
N ALA A 41 -20.64 0.59 0.70
CA ALA A 41 -20.00 1.59 -0.15
C ALA A 41 -19.44 0.99 -1.44
N TYR A 42 -19.37 -0.35 -1.54
CA TYR A 42 -18.78 -1.09 -2.65
C TYR A 42 -19.85 -1.47 -3.69
N PRO A 43 -19.59 -1.36 -5.01
CA PRO A 43 -18.34 -0.97 -5.67
C PRO A 43 -18.05 0.55 -5.58
N LEU A 44 -16.76 0.90 -5.59
CA LEU A 44 -16.29 2.25 -5.29
C LEU A 44 -16.37 3.18 -6.50
N THR A 45 -16.68 4.46 -6.28
CA THR A 45 -16.49 5.50 -7.32
C THR A 45 -15.02 5.88 -7.45
N LEU A 46 -14.62 6.56 -8.53
CA LEU A 46 -13.25 7.06 -8.70
C LEU A 46 -12.76 7.87 -7.49
N ASN A 47 -13.57 8.81 -7.01
CA ASN A 47 -13.22 9.63 -5.84
C ASN A 47 -13.03 8.78 -4.58
N SER A 48 -13.90 7.78 -4.37
CA SER A 48 -13.77 6.84 -3.25
C SER A 48 -12.48 6.01 -3.33
N VAL A 49 -12.05 5.61 -4.54
CA VAL A 49 -10.78 4.91 -4.74
C VAL A 49 -9.60 5.84 -4.42
N VAL A 50 -9.61 7.08 -4.91
CA VAL A 50 -8.57 8.10 -4.60
C VAL A 50 -8.47 8.31 -3.08
N THR A 51 -9.60 8.54 -2.41
CA THR A 51 -9.64 8.70 -0.95
C THR A 51 -9.09 7.47 -0.23
N ALA A 52 -9.43 6.26 -0.69
CA ALA A 52 -8.94 5.02 -0.10
C ALA A 52 -7.42 4.84 -0.32
N CYS A 53 -6.89 5.22 -1.47
CA CYS A 53 -5.45 5.12 -1.77
C CYS A 53 -4.62 6.02 -0.84
N ASN A 54 -5.12 7.23 -0.58
CA ASN A 54 -4.43 8.29 0.14
C ASN A 54 -4.78 8.36 1.65
N GLN A 55 -5.31 7.28 2.23
CA GLN A 55 -5.59 7.24 3.67
C GLN A 55 -4.28 7.32 4.48
N LYS A 56 -4.32 8.03 5.61
CA LYS A 56 -3.17 8.16 6.53
C LYS A 56 -2.95 6.90 7.39
N SER A 57 -3.98 6.08 7.55
CA SER A 57 -3.93 4.84 8.32
C SER A 57 -3.94 3.65 7.38
N ASN A 58 -3.31 2.56 7.83
CA ASN A 58 -3.27 1.28 7.13
C ASN A 58 -2.65 1.36 5.73
N ARG A 59 -1.75 2.33 5.49
CA ARG A 59 -1.03 2.53 4.24
C ARG A 59 0.45 2.73 4.54
N GLU A 60 1.29 1.88 3.96
CA GLU A 60 2.73 2.03 4.01
C GLU A 60 3.25 1.80 2.57
N PRO A 61 3.78 2.83 1.88
CA PRO A 61 3.88 4.24 2.30
C PRO A 61 2.54 5.00 2.19
N ILE A 62 2.43 6.14 2.89
CA ILE A 62 1.34 7.11 2.66
C ILE A 62 1.53 7.73 1.28
N THR A 63 0.45 7.86 0.51
CA THR A 63 0.47 8.38 -0.87
C THR A 63 -0.44 9.58 -1.04
N HIS A 64 -0.19 10.34 -2.10
CA HIS A 64 -0.99 11.49 -2.54
C HIS A 64 -1.25 11.38 -4.04
N PHE A 65 -1.92 10.31 -4.47
CA PHE A 65 -2.25 10.12 -5.88
C PHE A 65 -3.36 11.07 -6.32
N GLU A 66 -3.17 11.64 -7.51
CA GLU A 66 -4.14 12.51 -8.15
C GLU A 66 -5.26 11.69 -8.83
N PRO A 67 -6.49 12.24 -8.93
CA PRO A 67 -7.60 11.54 -9.60
C PRO A 67 -7.30 11.07 -11.02
N GLY A 68 -6.51 11.85 -11.78
CA GLY A 68 -6.08 11.47 -13.13
C GLY A 68 -5.18 10.24 -13.17
N GLN A 69 -4.26 10.11 -12.20
CA GLN A 69 -3.36 8.96 -12.09
C GLN A 69 -4.15 7.69 -11.75
N VAL A 70 -5.04 7.79 -10.75
CA VAL A 70 -5.89 6.67 -10.34
C VAL A 70 -6.85 6.26 -11.45
N GLY A 71 -7.47 7.21 -12.15
CA GLY A 71 -8.37 6.94 -13.27
C GLY A 71 -7.66 6.32 -14.47
N HIS A 72 -6.40 6.69 -14.74
CA HIS A 72 -5.59 6.03 -15.76
C HIS A 72 -5.27 4.58 -15.38
N ALA A 73 -4.81 4.34 -14.15
CA ALA A 73 -4.48 3.00 -13.66
C ALA A 73 -5.71 2.08 -13.62
N LEU A 74 -6.89 2.58 -13.21
CA LEU A 74 -8.14 1.80 -13.24
C LEU A 74 -8.48 1.30 -14.65
N ARG A 75 -8.34 2.13 -15.69
CA ARG A 75 -8.58 1.73 -17.08
C ARG A 75 -7.59 0.66 -17.55
N GLN A 76 -6.32 0.76 -17.16
CA GLN A 76 -5.33 -0.29 -17.45
C GLN A 76 -5.69 -1.61 -16.76
N MET A 77 -6.13 -1.54 -15.50
CA MET A 77 -6.55 -2.71 -14.73
C MET A 77 -7.84 -3.36 -15.27
N GLU A 78 -8.75 -2.58 -15.86
CA GLU A 78 -9.91 -3.10 -16.61
C GLU A 78 -9.45 -3.87 -17.85
N GLY A 79 -8.50 -3.32 -18.61
CA GLY A 79 -7.90 -4.02 -19.75
C GLY A 79 -7.20 -5.33 -19.37
N LYS A 80 -6.64 -5.40 -18.15
CA LYS A 80 -6.06 -6.64 -17.57
C LYS A 80 -7.11 -7.59 -16.98
N GLY A 81 -8.39 -7.22 -16.92
CA GLY A 81 -9.43 -8.03 -16.28
C GLY A 81 -9.36 -8.10 -14.74
N LEU A 82 -8.53 -7.26 -14.11
CA LEU A 82 -8.35 -7.20 -12.65
C LEU A 82 -9.41 -6.34 -11.96
N VAL A 83 -9.97 -5.39 -12.69
CA VAL A 83 -11.03 -4.49 -12.23
C VAL A 83 -12.18 -4.54 -13.24
N ARG A 84 -13.40 -4.42 -12.75
CA ARG A 84 -14.62 -4.28 -13.55
C ARG A 84 -15.26 -2.94 -13.25
N GLY A 85 -15.30 -2.07 -14.25
CA GLY A 85 -16.13 -0.87 -14.25
C GLY A 85 -17.57 -1.20 -14.56
N SER A 86 -18.48 -0.48 -13.93
CA SER A 86 -19.90 -0.45 -14.26
C SER A 86 -20.37 1.00 -14.31
N LEU A 87 -21.15 1.33 -15.33
CA LEU A 87 -21.78 2.64 -15.41
C LEU A 87 -23.06 2.62 -14.57
N ALA A 88 -23.03 3.30 -13.43
CA ALA A 88 -24.24 3.58 -12.65
C ALA A 88 -24.78 4.97 -13.02
N ALA A 89 -26.07 5.22 -12.73
CA ALA A 89 -26.80 6.42 -13.14
C ALA A 89 -26.15 7.77 -12.78
N ARG A 90 -25.19 7.80 -11.83
CA ARG A 90 -24.55 9.03 -11.34
C ARG A 90 -23.02 9.05 -11.46
N ALA A 91 -22.37 7.89 -11.60
CA ALA A 91 -20.90 7.78 -11.69
C ALA A 91 -20.48 6.36 -12.08
N SER A 92 -19.32 6.23 -12.72
CA SER A 92 -18.64 4.93 -12.89
C SER A 92 -18.24 4.36 -11.53
N ARG A 93 -18.50 3.06 -11.33
CA ARG A 93 -18.12 2.30 -10.14
C ARG A 93 -17.21 1.13 -10.50
N TYR A 94 -16.23 0.87 -9.64
CA TYR A 94 -15.17 -0.09 -9.85
C TYR A 94 -15.20 -1.19 -8.80
N ALA A 95 -15.16 -2.45 -9.27
CA ALA A 95 -15.05 -3.65 -8.45
C ALA A 95 -13.77 -4.41 -8.81
N HIS A 96 -13.07 -5.00 -7.84
CA HIS A 96 -12.00 -5.94 -8.15
C HIS A 96 -12.56 -7.26 -8.70
N CYS A 97 -11.74 -7.95 -9.49
CA CYS A 97 -11.97 -9.31 -9.96
C CYS A 97 -10.93 -10.30 -9.41
N ALA A 98 -10.16 -9.89 -8.38
CA ALA A 98 -9.04 -10.64 -7.81
C ALA A 98 -9.35 -12.10 -7.45
N ASP A 99 -10.54 -12.40 -6.94
CA ASP A 99 -10.93 -13.77 -6.53
C ASP A 99 -10.83 -14.74 -7.69
N THR A 100 -11.47 -14.39 -8.81
CA THR A 100 -11.45 -15.19 -10.04
C THR A 100 -10.11 -15.06 -10.75
N PHE A 101 -9.55 -13.85 -10.81
CA PHE A 101 -8.32 -13.57 -11.54
C PHE A 101 -7.12 -14.34 -10.97
N TYR A 102 -6.94 -14.31 -9.65
CA TYR A 102 -5.85 -15.03 -8.99
C TYR A 102 -6.27 -16.41 -8.48
N ASN A 103 -7.55 -16.80 -8.62
CA ASN A 103 -8.11 -18.01 -8.01
C ASN A 103 -7.77 -18.09 -6.50
N VAL A 104 -8.22 -17.10 -5.73
CA VAL A 104 -7.93 -16.98 -4.30
C VAL A 104 -9.21 -16.97 -3.46
N THR A 105 -9.13 -17.60 -2.29
CA THR A 105 -10.18 -17.58 -1.27
C THR A 105 -10.23 -16.26 -0.51
N SER A 106 -11.32 -15.99 0.22
CA SER A 106 -11.45 -14.77 1.06
C SER A 106 -10.31 -14.61 2.07
N ARG A 107 -9.84 -15.71 2.68
CA ARG A 107 -8.71 -15.70 3.63
C ARG A 107 -7.38 -15.34 2.93
N GLN A 108 -7.13 -15.92 1.76
CA GLN A 108 -5.95 -15.59 0.94
C GLN A 108 -5.99 -14.15 0.44
N ARG A 109 -7.16 -13.68 0.00
CA ARG A 109 -7.38 -12.29 -0.39
C ARG A 109 -7.06 -11.32 0.74
N ALA A 110 -7.46 -11.61 1.98
CA ALA A 110 -7.15 -10.77 3.13
C ALA A 110 -5.63 -10.61 3.34
N VAL A 111 -4.86 -11.70 3.24
CA VAL A 111 -3.39 -11.64 3.30
C VAL A 111 -2.81 -10.79 2.17
N LEU A 112 -3.23 -11.02 0.91
CA LEU A 112 -2.77 -10.23 -0.23
C LEU A 112 -3.12 -8.74 -0.08
N CYS A 113 -4.32 -8.42 0.41
CA CYS A 113 -4.75 -7.07 0.70
C CYS A 113 -3.80 -6.37 1.69
N LEU A 114 -3.43 -7.04 2.79
CA LEU A 114 -2.52 -6.48 3.78
C LEU A 114 -1.12 -6.24 3.19
N LEU A 115 -0.59 -7.21 2.46
CA LEU A 115 0.74 -7.09 1.84
C LEU A 115 0.77 -5.98 0.77
N LEU A 116 -0.29 -5.83 -0.03
CA LEU A 116 -0.39 -4.75 -1.02
C LEU A 116 -0.45 -3.35 -0.39
N LEU A 117 -1.08 -3.23 0.78
CA LEU A 117 -1.30 -1.94 1.43
C LEU A 117 -0.16 -1.52 2.35
N ARG A 118 0.61 -2.49 2.89
CA ARG A 118 1.63 -2.23 3.90
C ARG A 118 2.96 -2.92 3.68
N GLY A 119 3.16 -3.57 2.54
CA GLY A 119 4.43 -4.24 2.23
C GLY A 119 4.72 -5.46 3.13
N PRO A 120 6.01 -5.77 3.35
CA PRO A 120 6.46 -6.98 4.04
C PRO A 120 6.02 -7.05 5.50
N GLN A 121 5.32 -8.12 5.88
CA GLN A 121 4.76 -8.28 7.24
C GLN A 121 5.06 -9.65 7.84
N THR A 122 5.11 -9.72 9.17
CA THR A 122 5.22 -10.99 9.91
C THR A 122 3.86 -11.68 10.03
N LEU A 123 3.85 -12.96 10.41
CA LEU A 123 2.60 -13.70 10.65
C LEU A 123 1.76 -13.07 11.77
N GLY A 124 2.41 -12.53 12.82
CA GLY A 124 1.73 -11.86 13.92
C GLY A 124 1.05 -10.56 13.47
N GLU A 125 1.75 -9.75 12.67
CA GLU A 125 1.16 -8.53 12.09
C GLU A 125 -0.02 -8.85 11.18
N LEU A 126 0.11 -9.89 10.33
CA LEU A 126 -0.96 -10.34 9.44
C LEU A 126 -2.18 -10.82 10.23
N LEU A 127 -1.98 -11.58 11.31
CA LEU A 127 -3.07 -12.03 12.19
C LEU A 127 -3.85 -10.84 12.73
N THR A 128 -3.20 -9.94 13.47
CA THR A 128 -3.84 -8.78 14.10
C THR A 128 -4.50 -7.84 13.10
N ARG A 129 -3.90 -7.62 11.93
CA ARG A 129 -4.42 -6.66 10.94
C ARG A 129 -5.54 -7.26 10.07
N SER A 130 -5.69 -8.58 10.06
CA SER A 130 -6.69 -9.28 9.24
C SER A 130 -8.09 -9.39 9.84
N GLU A 131 -8.26 -9.05 11.14
CA GLU A 131 -9.51 -9.24 11.90
C GLU A 131 -10.77 -8.72 11.19
N ARG A 132 -10.67 -7.57 10.51
CA ARG A 132 -11.80 -6.95 9.78
C ARG A 132 -11.90 -7.38 8.31
N LEU A 133 -10.95 -8.16 7.81
CA LEU A 133 -10.86 -8.58 6.41
C LEU A 133 -11.33 -10.02 6.21
N ALA A 134 -10.95 -10.93 7.11
CA ALA A 134 -11.34 -12.33 7.07
C ALA A 134 -11.22 -12.97 8.46
N ASP A 135 -11.93 -14.08 8.64
CA ASP A 135 -11.82 -14.92 9.83
C ASP A 135 -10.52 -15.75 9.79
N LEU A 136 -9.49 -15.29 10.51
CA LEU A 136 -8.22 -15.95 10.74
C LEU A 136 -8.01 -16.02 12.26
N ALA A 137 -8.35 -17.16 12.87
CA ALA A 137 -8.48 -17.27 14.32
C ALA A 137 -7.13 -17.44 15.05
N SER A 138 -6.10 -17.89 14.35
CA SER A 138 -4.81 -18.24 14.97
C SER A 138 -3.61 -17.96 14.05
N LEU A 139 -2.41 -17.91 14.66
CA LEU A 139 -1.15 -17.84 13.92
C LEU A 139 -0.97 -19.04 12.96
N ASP A 140 -1.46 -20.22 13.34
CA ASP A 140 -1.38 -21.42 12.52
C ASP A 140 -2.29 -21.33 11.28
N ASP A 141 -3.47 -20.70 11.42
CA ASP A 141 -4.35 -20.42 10.27
C ASP A 141 -3.68 -19.48 9.27
N VAL A 142 -3.09 -18.39 9.77
CA VAL A 142 -2.37 -17.42 8.94
C VAL A 142 -1.19 -18.08 8.25
N ARG A 143 -0.40 -18.87 8.98
CA ARG A 143 0.73 -19.63 8.42
C ARG A 143 0.26 -20.55 7.29
N GLY A 144 -0.78 -21.35 7.53
CA GLY A 144 -1.31 -22.25 6.50
C GLY A 144 -1.83 -21.51 5.26
N VAL A 145 -2.40 -20.31 5.42
CA VAL A 145 -2.82 -19.47 4.28
C VAL A 145 -1.63 -18.92 3.51
N VAL A 146 -0.63 -18.40 4.21
CA VAL A 146 0.61 -17.85 3.63
C VAL A 146 1.40 -18.95 2.91
N ASP A 147 1.57 -20.12 3.53
CA ASP A 147 2.28 -21.24 2.92
C ASP A 147 1.61 -21.67 1.61
N ARG A 148 0.27 -21.76 1.58
CA ARG A 148 -0.47 -22.04 0.34
C ARG A 148 -0.30 -20.96 -0.74
N LEU A 149 -0.08 -19.70 -0.36
CA LEU A 149 0.20 -18.61 -1.30
C LEU A 149 1.64 -18.64 -1.82
N CYS A 150 2.57 -19.17 -1.03
CA CYS A 150 3.98 -19.38 -1.40
C CYS A 150 4.19 -20.60 -2.28
N THR A 151 3.50 -21.72 -2.01
CA THR A 151 3.75 -23.00 -2.69
C THR A 151 2.86 -23.25 -3.91
N ARG A 152 1.85 -22.41 -4.15
CA ARG A 152 1.03 -22.51 -5.35
C ARG A 152 1.81 -22.07 -6.59
N GLU A 153 1.34 -22.50 -7.76
CA GLU A 153 1.85 -22.04 -9.06
C GLU A 153 0.77 -21.26 -9.81
N PRO A 154 1.05 -20.02 -10.25
CA PRO A 154 2.19 -19.18 -9.84
C PRO A 154 2.10 -18.76 -8.36
N ALA A 155 3.25 -18.57 -7.72
CA ALA A 155 3.35 -18.08 -6.35
C ALA A 155 2.89 -16.61 -6.28
N LEU A 156 2.14 -16.27 -5.24
CA LEU A 156 1.63 -14.90 -5.05
C LEU A 156 2.30 -14.18 -3.89
N VAL A 157 2.98 -14.93 -3.02
CA VAL A 157 3.68 -14.45 -1.84
C VAL A 157 5.03 -15.15 -1.78
N VAL A 158 6.04 -14.46 -1.24
CA VAL A 158 7.37 -14.98 -0.99
C VAL A 158 7.78 -14.68 0.45
N ARG A 159 8.54 -15.59 1.06
CA ARG A 159 9.23 -15.33 2.32
C ARG A 159 10.52 -14.58 2.05
N VAL A 160 10.64 -13.38 2.58
CA VAL A 160 11.76 -12.47 2.31
C VAL A 160 12.86 -12.53 3.38
N GLY A 161 12.67 -13.36 4.41
CA GLY A 161 13.64 -13.58 5.47
C GLY A 161 13.43 -12.64 6.66
N ARG A 162 14.45 -12.57 7.53
CA ARG A 162 14.41 -11.79 8.77
C ARG A 162 15.12 -10.47 8.59
N MET A 163 14.55 -9.44 9.19
CA MET A 163 15.24 -8.17 9.35
C MET A 163 16.43 -8.30 10.29
N PRO A 164 17.52 -7.54 10.08
CA PRO A 164 18.58 -7.41 11.08
C PRO A 164 17.99 -7.00 12.44
N GLY A 165 18.21 -7.84 13.46
CA GLY A 165 17.67 -7.61 14.82
C GLY A 165 16.24 -8.11 15.06
N GLN A 166 15.53 -8.64 14.06
CA GLN A 166 14.22 -9.27 14.26
C GLN A 166 14.29 -10.81 14.24
N ARG A 167 13.43 -11.44 15.04
CA ARG A 167 13.42 -12.91 15.22
C ARG A 167 12.44 -13.62 14.29
N GLU A 168 11.53 -12.89 13.64
CA GLU A 168 10.45 -13.44 12.82
C GLU A 168 10.68 -13.21 11.33
N ASP A 169 10.25 -14.16 10.52
CA ASP A 169 10.30 -14.07 9.06
C ASP A 169 9.18 -13.14 8.55
N ARG A 170 9.50 -12.34 7.52
CA ARG A 170 8.52 -11.50 6.81
C ARG A 170 8.11 -12.12 5.48
N PHE A 171 6.92 -11.76 5.03
CA PHE A 171 6.32 -12.20 3.80
C PHE A 171 5.91 -11.01 2.95
N MET A 172 6.09 -11.10 1.63
CA MET A 172 5.76 -10.04 0.68
C MET A 172 5.05 -10.61 -0.55
N HIS A 173 4.15 -9.84 -1.15
CA HIS A 173 3.45 -10.26 -2.36
C HIS A 173 4.37 -10.22 -3.59
N LEU A 174 4.08 -11.03 -4.61
CA LEU A 174 4.79 -11.06 -5.90
C LEU A 174 4.05 -10.34 -7.04
N LEU A 175 2.92 -9.69 -6.73
CA LEU A 175 2.06 -9.04 -7.73
C LEU A 175 2.71 -7.83 -8.43
N CYS A 176 3.78 -7.25 -7.87
CA CYS A 176 4.56 -6.19 -8.50
C CYS A 176 5.85 -6.72 -9.16
N GLY A 177 5.95 -8.03 -9.34
CA GLY A 177 7.09 -8.70 -9.96
C GLY A 177 7.89 -9.52 -8.95
N PRO A 178 8.93 -10.23 -9.44
CA PRO A 178 9.85 -10.97 -8.59
C PRO A 178 10.55 -10.03 -7.62
N ILE A 179 10.64 -10.45 -6.37
CA ILE A 179 11.36 -9.72 -5.33
C ILE A 179 12.62 -10.52 -5.00
N GLU A 180 13.77 -9.94 -5.34
CA GLU A 180 15.05 -10.45 -4.87
C GLU A 180 15.24 -10.02 -3.41
N ALA A 181 15.66 -10.92 -2.53
CA ALA A 181 15.81 -10.65 -1.10
C ALA A 181 16.76 -9.46 -0.80
N SER A 182 17.69 -9.15 -1.72
CA SER A 182 18.59 -8.00 -1.63
C SER A 182 17.89 -6.65 -1.82
N GLN A 183 16.83 -6.58 -2.64
CA GLN A 183 16.14 -5.32 -2.97
C GLN A 183 15.33 -4.77 -1.80
N LEU A 184 14.93 -5.63 -0.85
CA LEU A 184 14.20 -5.22 0.35
C LEU A 184 15.11 -4.55 1.38
N ALA A 185 16.34 -5.02 1.52
CA ALA A 185 17.33 -4.41 2.40
C ALA A 185 17.63 -2.96 1.99
N ASP A 186 17.68 -2.68 0.69
CA ASP A 186 17.93 -1.33 0.15
C ASP A 186 16.74 -0.38 0.39
N VAL A 187 15.50 -0.81 0.14
CA VAL A 187 14.29 0.01 0.37
C VAL A 187 14.12 0.35 1.85
N GLU A 188 14.53 -0.55 2.74
CA GLU A 188 14.45 -0.36 4.18
C GLU A 188 15.58 0.50 4.73
N GLN A 189 16.80 0.41 4.17
CA GLN A 189 17.86 1.35 4.51
C GLN A 189 17.45 2.77 4.12
N TYR A 190 16.85 2.95 2.94
CA TYR A 190 16.25 4.23 2.53
C TYR A 190 15.11 4.68 3.44
N SER A 191 14.23 3.77 3.90
CA SER A 191 13.12 4.12 4.79
C SER A 191 13.57 4.47 6.20
N ALA A 192 14.61 3.80 6.71
CA ALA A 192 15.23 4.09 8.01
C ALA A 192 16.00 5.42 7.95
N GLU A 193 16.79 5.66 6.90
CA GLU A 193 17.49 6.92 6.66
C GLU A 193 16.51 8.09 6.49
N ALA A 194 15.42 7.91 5.74
CA ALA A 194 14.36 8.92 5.62
C ALA A 194 13.64 9.19 6.94
N GLY A 195 13.47 8.15 7.79
CA GLY A 195 12.93 8.31 9.14
C GLY A 195 13.86 9.13 10.04
N ILE A 196 15.17 8.92 9.94
CA ILE A 196 16.19 9.68 10.68
C ILE A 196 16.24 11.14 10.21
N ASP A 197 16.28 11.38 8.89
CA ASP A 197 16.27 12.73 8.29
C ASP A 197 15.02 13.53 8.70
N LEU A 198 13.85 12.90 8.71
CA LEU A 198 12.61 13.54 9.15
C LEU A 198 12.66 13.91 10.65
N VAL A 199 13.22 13.05 11.50
CA VAL A 199 13.37 13.32 12.95
C VAL A 199 14.34 14.47 13.18
N GLU A 200 15.47 14.50 12.49
CA GLU A 200 16.43 15.62 12.56
C GLU A 200 15.80 16.93 12.08
N ARG A 201 15.04 16.89 10.98
CA ARG A 201 14.37 18.06 10.43
C ARG A 201 13.29 18.61 11.38
N VAL A 202 12.54 17.72 12.04
CA VAL A 202 11.54 18.10 13.04
C VAL A 202 12.23 18.73 14.26
N ALA A 203 13.32 18.15 14.76
CA ALA A 203 14.06 18.71 15.89
C ALA A 203 14.61 20.12 15.60
N GLU A 204 15.12 20.35 14.39
CA GLU A 204 15.58 21.68 13.98
C GLU A 204 14.43 22.68 13.84
N LEU A 205 13.28 22.25 13.30
CA LEU A 205 12.09 23.09 13.23
C LEU A 205 11.56 23.46 14.62
N GLU A 206 11.53 22.52 15.56
CA GLU A 206 11.14 22.78 16.96
C GLU A 206 12.08 23.81 17.61
N ARG A 207 13.39 23.71 17.36
CA ARG A 207 14.37 24.68 17.83
C ARG A 207 14.15 26.07 17.25
N LEU A 208 13.90 26.16 15.94
CA LEU A 208 13.62 27.44 15.26
C LEU A 208 12.31 28.06 15.73
N VAL A 209 11.27 27.25 15.94
CA VAL A 209 9.98 27.71 16.49
C VAL A 209 10.18 28.27 17.90
N ALA A 210 10.93 27.61 18.77
CA ALA A 210 11.23 28.11 20.10
C ALA A 210 12.01 29.44 20.06
N GLN A 211 12.97 29.59 19.15
CA GLN A 211 13.69 30.85 18.96
C GLN A 211 12.79 31.98 18.48
N LEU A 212 11.92 31.70 17.50
CA LEU A 212 10.96 32.68 16.99
C LEU A 212 9.94 33.08 18.06
N GLN A 213 9.43 32.14 18.85
CA GLN A 213 8.54 32.44 19.97
C GLN A 213 9.21 33.35 21.00
N ASN A 214 10.46 33.06 21.39
CA ASN A 214 11.21 33.91 22.32
C ASN A 214 11.45 35.31 21.75
N ALA A 215 11.78 35.43 20.46
CA ALA A 215 11.99 36.72 19.81
C ALA A 215 10.69 37.54 19.73
N VAL A 216 9.56 36.90 19.43
CA VAL A 216 8.23 37.54 19.43
C VAL A 216 7.85 37.99 20.83
N THR A 217 8.05 37.16 21.86
CA THR A 217 7.80 37.56 23.25
C THR A 217 8.68 38.73 23.68
N ALA A 218 9.96 38.73 23.29
CA ALA A 218 10.86 39.85 23.58
C ALA A 218 10.44 41.15 22.88
N LEU A 219 10.00 41.07 21.61
CA LEU A 219 9.48 42.23 20.87
C LEU A 219 8.15 42.73 21.43
N GLN A 220 7.26 41.84 21.86
CA GLN A 220 6.00 42.20 22.51
C GLN A 220 6.24 42.83 23.88
N ALA A 221 7.24 42.37 24.64
CA ALA A 221 7.64 42.98 25.90
C ALA A 221 8.36 44.33 25.72
N ALA A 222 9.06 44.50 24.59
CA ALA A 222 9.77 45.74 24.24
C ALA A 222 8.89 46.76 23.49
N SER A 223 7.69 46.37 23.06
CA SER A 223 6.70 47.26 22.48
C SER A 223 5.78 47.74 23.60
N PRO A 224 6.01 48.92 24.21
CA PRO A 224 5.06 49.47 25.16
C PRO A 224 3.75 49.72 24.40
N ASP A 225 2.68 49.12 24.91
CA ASP A 225 1.32 49.50 24.53
C ASP A 225 1.15 51.01 24.77
N GLY A 226 0.37 51.65 23.92
CA GLY A 226 0.33 53.09 23.72
C GLY A 226 0.23 53.90 25.02
N ALA A 227 1.15 54.84 25.19
CA ALA A 227 0.89 56.01 26.01
C ALA A 227 -0.30 56.76 25.36
N GLU A 228 -1.47 56.65 25.97
CA GLU A 228 -2.61 57.54 25.73
C GLU A 228 -2.13 58.99 25.68
N PRO A 229 -2.53 59.81 24.68
CA PRO A 229 -2.34 61.25 24.81
C PRO A 229 -3.34 61.74 25.86
N ASP A 230 -2.79 62.07 27.02
CA ASP A 230 -3.48 62.77 28.09
C ASP A 230 -4.10 64.07 27.57
N ALA A 231 -5.29 64.36 28.09
CA ALA A 231 -6.08 65.52 27.78
C ALA A 231 -5.32 66.82 28.11
N SER A 232 -5.45 67.84 27.24
CA SER A 232 -5.67 69.27 27.58
C SER A 232 -5.21 70.20 26.46
N SER A 233 -6.17 70.82 25.76
CA SER A 233 -6.32 72.27 25.49
C SER A 233 -7.40 72.50 24.43
#